data_AF-A0AAE0HW11-F1
#
_entry.id   AF-A0AAE0HW11-F1
#
_cell.length_a   1.000
_cell.length_b   1.000
_cell.length_c   1.000
_cell.angle_alpha   90.00
_cell.angle_beta   90.00
_cell.angle_gamma   90.00
#
_symmetry.space_group_name_H-M   'P 1'
#
loop_
_entity.id
_entity.type
_entity.pdbx_description
1 polymer ?
#
loop_
_entity_poly.entity_id
_entity_poly.type
_entity_poly.pdbx_seq_one_letter_code
_entity_poly.pdbx_strand_id
1 'polypeptide(L)'
;MTPKNAFETHVGHFWGLLNTRDYMRARSKLAHELMAIGTLDGVSEALSHVMDMLRLNRSDNMGLRTIIPGLLIRLDRDQECYDFIKWWATCDFDGDDMSKPYLDLHGADALEDDMDWLTGEFPDFYHLVAILLLKLKMMVDTRNTKVARKVLDKSSLPGKLWEPIELATLRSPLSVPFCKLKNNAELARMEVRLLHQIRRLGAAVTRANDQFMLYLLGDSDDLDEMLEARPESYSSGSWEEAALALQSCYAALWETEGVLPMLFDAKACAGADSEREIREIWMEDDRARKGRSFEQLLSDVSTNRVWGYLDYAVENAAWLGPSDERPSQKHTKENQKAWEEAIAEEAEFERDLEEFGSKEESDEGSDGDEIIYF
;
A
#
# COMPACT_ATOMS: atom_id res chain seq x y z
N MET A 1 8.90 -39.92 -24.33
CA MET A 1 8.69 -39.36 -25.69
C MET A 1 7.51 -38.40 -25.60
N THR A 2 7.62 -37.17 -26.10
CA THR A 2 6.51 -36.20 -26.05
C THR A 2 5.46 -36.57 -27.10
N PRO A 3 4.16 -36.66 -26.72
CA PRO A 3 3.09 -36.91 -27.69
C PRO A 3 3.02 -35.78 -28.72
N LYS A 4 2.64 -36.10 -29.98
CA LYS A 4 2.47 -35.10 -31.03
C LYS A 4 1.37 -34.07 -30.71
N ASN A 5 0.37 -34.48 -29.92
CA ASN A 5 -0.79 -33.71 -29.49
C ASN A 5 -0.72 -33.40 -27.98
N ALA A 6 0.46 -33.03 -27.48
CA ALA A 6 0.67 -32.74 -26.05
C ALA A 6 -0.17 -31.55 -25.57
N PHE A 7 -0.48 -30.59 -26.45
CA PHE A 7 -1.31 -29.43 -26.14
C PHE A 7 -2.76 -29.80 -25.82
N GLU A 8 -3.26 -30.91 -26.36
CA GLU A 8 -4.61 -31.42 -26.08
C GLU A 8 -4.59 -32.50 -24.99
N THR A 9 -3.59 -33.37 -24.99
CA THR A 9 -3.57 -34.57 -24.12
C THR A 9 -2.95 -34.35 -22.75
N HIS A 10 -2.18 -33.28 -22.55
CA HIS A 10 -1.46 -32.98 -21.31
C HIS A 10 -1.78 -31.59 -20.76
N VAL A 11 -2.99 -31.08 -21.04
CA VAL A 11 -3.52 -29.89 -20.37
C VAL A 11 -3.53 -30.12 -18.86
N GLY A 12 -3.18 -29.10 -18.07
CA GLY A 12 -2.99 -29.21 -16.62
C GLY A 12 -1.61 -29.74 -16.19
N HIS A 13 -1.07 -30.71 -16.92
CA HIS A 13 0.19 -31.40 -16.57
C HIS A 13 1.35 -31.11 -17.53
N PHE A 14 1.25 -30.05 -18.32
CA PHE A 14 2.15 -29.80 -19.45
C PHE A 14 3.60 -29.65 -19.00
N TRP A 15 3.84 -29.07 -17.81
CA TRP A 15 5.18 -28.89 -17.22
C TRP A 15 5.89 -30.20 -16.84
N GLY A 16 5.13 -31.27 -16.59
CA GLY A 16 5.67 -32.60 -16.31
C GLY A 16 6.43 -33.20 -17.49
N LEU A 17 6.16 -32.73 -18.72
CA LEU A 17 6.87 -33.15 -19.93
C LEU A 17 8.14 -32.32 -20.12
N LEU A 18 9.33 -32.90 -19.93
CA LEU A 18 10.60 -32.14 -20.01
C LEU A 18 10.76 -31.31 -21.30
N ASN A 19 10.36 -31.85 -22.46
CA ASN A 19 10.52 -31.17 -23.75
C ASN A 19 9.57 -29.98 -23.97
N THR A 20 8.53 -29.81 -23.14
CA THR A 20 7.59 -28.67 -23.26
C THR A 20 8.04 -27.46 -22.45
N ARG A 21 9.02 -27.64 -21.55
CA ARG A 21 9.49 -26.56 -20.65
C ARG A 21 10.12 -25.40 -21.41
N ASP A 22 10.84 -25.68 -22.49
CA ASP A 22 11.46 -24.63 -23.30
C ASP A 22 10.41 -23.78 -24.02
N TYR A 23 9.32 -24.40 -24.48
CA TYR A 23 8.16 -23.67 -25.00
C TYR A 23 7.53 -22.79 -23.91
N MET A 24 7.30 -23.32 -22.70
CA MET A 24 6.70 -22.56 -21.61
C MET A 24 7.59 -21.37 -21.20
N ARG A 25 8.90 -21.56 -21.09
CA ARG A 25 9.85 -20.46 -20.81
C ARG A 25 9.86 -19.41 -21.91
N ALA A 26 9.90 -19.81 -23.17
CA ALA A 26 9.86 -18.87 -24.29
C ALA A 26 8.55 -18.06 -24.31
N ARG A 27 7.42 -18.71 -24.03
CA ARG A 27 6.11 -18.04 -23.96
C ARG A 27 5.98 -17.11 -22.76
N SER A 28 6.50 -17.50 -21.60
CA SER A 28 6.59 -16.61 -20.43
C SER A 28 7.45 -15.39 -20.74
N LYS A 29 8.59 -15.56 -21.40
CA LYS A 29 9.41 -14.41 -21.84
C LYS A 29 8.62 -13.48 -22.77
N LEU A 30 7.93 -14.03 -23.78
CA LEU A 30 7.06 -13.23 -24.66
C LEU A 30 6.01 -12.43 -23.87
N ALA A 31 5.34 -13.06 -22.89
CA ALA A 31 4.36 -12.36 -22.06
C ALA A 31 4.99 -11.21 -21.24
N HIS A 32 6.19 -11.40 -20.70
CA HIS A 32 6.93 -10.34 -20.00
C HIS A 32 7.31 -9.17 -20.93
N GLU A 33 7.78 -9.46 -22.15
CA GLU A 33 8.07 -8.40 -23.13
C GLU A 33 6.79 -7.64 -23.52
N LEU A 34 5.69 -8.36 -23.75
CA LEU A 34 4.40 -7.76 -24.10
C LEU A 34 3.85 -6.83 -23.02
N MET A 35 3.94 -7.22 -21.74
CA MET A 35 3.48 -6.37 -20.65
C MET A 35 4.38 -5.14 -20.43
N ALA A 36 5.67 -5.24 -20.76
CA ALA A 36 6.65 -4.16 -20.67
C ALA A 36 6.49 -3.10 -21.76
N ILE A 37 5.91 -3.44 -22.92
CA ILE A 37 5.60 -2.47 -24.00
C ILE A 37 4.64 -1.36 -23.51
N GLY A 38 3.83 -1.63 -22.48
CA GLY A 38 2.99 -0.59 -21.88
C GLY A 38 1.75 -0.21 -22.70
N THR A 39 1.29 -1.07 -23.62
CA THR A 39 0.09 -0.85 -24.43
C THR A 39 -1.07 -1.73 -23.97
N LEU A 40 -2.31 -1.26 -24.14
CA LEU A 40 -3.51 -2.03 -23.81
C LEU A 40 -3.53 -3.40 -24.52
N ASP A 41 -3.16 -3.43 -25.80
CA ASP A 41 -3.09 -4.65 -26.60
C ASP A 41 -2.00 -5.59 -26.07
N GLY A 42 -0.82 -5.06 -25.74
CA GLY A 42 0.28 -5.84 -25.15
C GLY A 42 -0.08 -6.44 -23.79
N VAL A 43 -0.75 -5.68 -22.91
CA VAL A 43 -1.23 -6.18 -21.61
C VAL A 43 -2.29 -7.26 -21.79
N SER A 44 -3.22 -7.06 -22.73
CA SER A 44 -4.27 -8.03 -23.05
C SER A 44 -3.70 -9.34 -23.61
N GLU A 45 -2.71 -9.25 -24.50
CA GLU A 45 -2.03 -10.40 -25.10
C GLU A 45 -1.15 -11.13 -24.07
N ALA A 46 -0.42 -10.39 -23.22
CA ALA A 46 0.33 -10.94 -22.11
C ALA A 46 -0.59 -11.75 -21.17
N LEU A 47 -1.73 -11.17 -20.77
CA LEU A 47 -2.72 -11.85 -19.94
C LEU A 47 -3.24 -13.15 -20.58
N SER A 48 -3.55 -13.09 -21.89
CA SER A 48 -3.96 -14.27 -22.66
C SER A 48 -2.89 -15.38 -22.64
N HIS A 49 -1.62 -15.01 -22.83
CA HIS A 49 -0.51 -15.97 -22.76
C HIS A 49 -0.38 -16.61 -21.37
N VAL A 50 -0.37 -15.83 -20.30
CA VAL A 50 -0.15 -16.36 -18.94
C VAL A 50 -1.34 -17.19 -18.44
N MET A 51 -2.57 -16.81 -18.80
CA MET A 51 -3.77 -17.58 -18.45
C MET A 51 -3.80 -18.93 -19.19
N ASP A 52 -3.44 -18.97 -20.47
CA ASP A 52 -3.35 -20.25 -21.18
C ASP A 52 -2.17 -21.10 -20.70
N MET A 53 -1.08 -20.47 -20.27
CA MET A 53 0.02 -21.18 -19.61
C MET A 53 -0.40 -21.79 -18.27
N LEU A 54 -1.19 -21.08 -17.45
CA LEU A 54 -1.80 -21.64 -16.25
C LEU A 54 -2.76 -22.79 -16.56
N ARG A 55 -3.56 -22.69 -17.64
CA ARG A 55 -4.40 -23.81 -18.10
C ARG A 55 -3.55 -25.04 -18.48
N LEU A 56 -2.42 -24.84 -19.15
CA LEU A 56 -1.49 -25.92 -19.51
C LEU A 56 -0.76 -26.48 -18.29
N ASN A 57 -0.48 -25.65 -17.28
CA ASN A 57 0.26 -25.99 -16.08
C ASN A 57 -0.51 -25.53 -14.83
N ARG A 58 -1.52 -26.32 -14.43
CA ARG A 58 -2.44 -25.96 -13.34
C ARG A 58 -1.71 -25.78 -12.02
N SER A 59 -0.66 -26.56 -11.80
CA SER A 59 0.25 -26.51 -10.63
C SER A 59 1.15 -25.28 -10.58
N ASP A 60 1.08 -24.41 -11.58
CA ASP A 60 1.82 -23.14 -11.67
C ASP A 60 3.31 -23.25 -11.29
N ASN A 61 4.00 -24.27 -11.81
CA ASN A 61 5.42 -24.48 -11.50
C ASN A 61 6.36 -23.33 -11.93
N MET A 62 5.86 -22.34 -12.66
CA MET A 62 6.61 -21.16 -13.09
C MET A 62 6.26 -19.91 -12.27
N GLY A 63 5.29 -19.98 -11.35
CA GLY A 63 4.85 -18.85 -10.53
C GLY A 63 4.17 -17.75 -11.33
N LEU A 64 3.47 -18.07 -12.42
CA LEU A 64 2.79 -17.09 -13.28
C LEU A 64 1.57 -16.46 -12.61
N ARG A 65 1.03 -17.07 -11.54
CA ARG A 65 -0.10 -16.49 -10.81
C ARG A 65 0.22 -15.13 -10.19
N THR A 66 1.50 -14.84 -9.92
CA THR A 66 1.93 -13.60 -9.26
C THR A 66 1.76 -12.36 -10.14
N ILE A 67 1.89 -12.50 -11.47
CA ILE A 67 1.79 -11.37 -12.41
C ILE A 67 0.38 -11.12 -12.94
N ILE A 68 -0.51 -12.12 -12.86
CA ILE A 68 -1.88 -12.04 -13.41
C ILE A 68 -2.71 -10.93 -12.75
N PRO A 69 -2.73 -10.76 -11.41
CA PRO A 69 -3.46 -9.68 -10.79
C PRO A 69 -3.08 -8.28 -11.28
N GLY A 70 -1.77 -8.02 -11.46
CA GLY A 70 -1.28 -6.76 -12.00
C GLY A 70 -1.83 -6.49 -13.41
N LEU A 71 -1.82 -7.51 -14.28
CA LEU A 71 -2.38 -7.41 -15.62
C LEU A 71 -3.90 -7.16 -15.61
N LEU A 72 -4.64 -7.86 -14.74
CA LEU A 72 -6.10 -7.68 -14.61
C LEU A 72 -6.44 -6.25 -14.15
N ILE A 73 -5.71 -5.69 -13.19
CA ILE A 73 -5.92 -4.32 -12.69
C ILE A 73 -5.63 -3.28 -13.79
N ARG A 74 -4.59 -3.48 -14.61
CA ARG A 74 -4.26 -2.60 -15.75
C ARG A 74 -5.34 -2.59 -16.83
N LEU A 75 -6.08 -3.68 -16.97
CA LEU A 75 -7.21 -3.82 -17.88
C LEU A 75 -8.57 -3.43 -17.25
N ASP A 76 -8.55 -2.88 -16.04
CA ASP A 76 -9.75 -2.59 -15.25
C ASP A 76 -10.67 -3.81 -15.04
N ARG A 77 -10.12 -5.03 -15.13
CA ARG A 77 -10.81 -6.31 -14.85
C ARG A 77 -10.79 -6.62 -13.36
N ASP A 78 -11.24 -5.64 -12.58
CA ASP A 78 -11.02 -5.56 -11.14
C ASP A 78 -11.76 -6.64 -10.34
N GLN A 79 -13.01 -6.96 -10.71
CA GLN A 79 -13.75 -8.06 -10.08
C GLN A 79 -13.06 -9.41 -10.31
N GLU A 80 -12.56 -9.62 -11.52
CA GLU A 80 -11.89 -10.87 -11.89
C GLU A 80 -10.52 -11.00 -11.23
N CYS A 81 -9.81 -9.88 -11.01
CA CYS A 81 -8.61 -9.83 -10.18
C CYS A 81 -8.90 -10.32 -8.76
N TYR A 82 -9.93 -9.76 -8.14
CA TYR A 82 -10.34 -10.14 -6.79
C TYR A 82 -10.75 -11.62 -6.70
N ASP A 83 -11.59 -12.06 -7.64
CA ASP A 83 -12.06 -13.45 -7.71
C ASP A 83 -10.89 -14.43 -7.92
N PHE A 84 -9.94 -14.10 -8.80
CA PHE A 84 -8.74 -14.91 -9.06
C PHE A 84 -7.90 -15.09 -7.79
N ILE A 85 -7.60 -13.99 -7.09
CA ILE A 85 -6.81 -14.02 -5.87
C ILE A 85 -7.52 -14.82 -4.78
N LYS A 86 -8.81 -14.55 -4.56
CA LYS A 86 -9.59 -15.21 -3.53
C LYS A 86 -9.73 -16.71 -3.81
N TRP A 87 -9.91 -17.09 -5.08
CA TRP A 87 -9.92 -18.50 -5.47
C TRP A 87 -8.60 -19.18 -5.08
N TRP A 88 -7.46 -18.62 -5.46
CA TRP A 88 -6.15 -19.20 -5.12
C TRP A 88 -5.90 -19.30 -3.61
N ALA A 89 -6.35 -18.31 -2.85
CA ALA A 89 -6.14 -18.28 -1.41
C ALA A 89 -7.07 -19.22 -0.63
N THR A 90 -8.23 -19.57 -1.18
CA THR A 90 -9.28 -20.32 -0.44
C THR A 90 -9.61 -21.69 -1.04
N CYS A 91 -9.12 -22.00 -2.24
CA CYS A 91 -9.40 -23.29 -2.87
C CYS A 91 -8.71 -24.46 -2.15
N ASP A 92 -9.36 -25.62 -2.14
CA ASP A 92 -8.74 -26.90 -1.80
C ASP A 92 -7.91 -27.37 -3.00
N PHE A 93 -6.73 -26.75 -3.17
CA PHE A 93 -5.91 -26.88 -4.36
C PHE A 93 -5.32 -28.29 -4.48
N ASP A 94 -5.81 -29.03 -5.48
CA ASP A 94 -5.14 -30.19 -6.04
C ASP A 94 -4.86 -29.90 -7.51
N GLY A 95 -3.61 -29.52 -7.79
CA GLY A 95 -3.17 -29.16 -9.14
C GLY A 95 -3.15 -30.33 -10.12
N ASP A 96 -3.16 -31.57 -9.62
CA ASP A 96 -3.16 -32.77 -10.43
C ASP A 96 -4.57 -33.34 -10.67
N ASP A 97 -5.55 -33.01 -9.82
CA ASP A 97 -6.94 -33.42 -10.02
C ASP A 97 -7.69 -32.50 -10.99
N MET A 98 -7.65 -32.86 -12.27
CA MET A 98 -8.36 -32.17 -13.35
C MET A 98 -9.89 -32.26 -13.26
N SER A 99 -10.46 -33.04 -12.34
CA SER A 99 -11.91 -33.11 -12.11
C SER A 99 -12.44 -32.00 -11.20
N LYS A 100 -11.57 -31.40 -10.36
CA LYS A 100 -11.95 -30.29 -9.49
C LYS A 100 -12.17 -29.00 -10.30
N PRO A 101 -13.17 -28.17 -9.93
CA PRO A 101 -13.34 -26.84 -10.51
C PRO A 101 -12.06 -26.01 -10.47
N TYR A 102 -11.87 -25.14 -11.47
CA TYR A 102 -10.66 -24.35 -11.63
C TYR A 102 -11.01 -22.92 -12.00
N LEU A 103 -10.56 -21.96 -11.17
CA LEU A 103 -10.84 -20.53 -11.34
C LEU A 103 -12.34 -20.23 -11.55
N ASP A 104 -13.20 -20.93 -10.79
CA ASP A 104 -14.66 -20.92 -10.91
C ASP A 104 -15.36 -19.98 -9.93
N LEU A 105 -14.59 -19.22 -9.14
CA LEU A 105 -15.13 -18.17 -8.27
C LEU A 105 -15.47 -16.94 -9.12
N HIS A 106 -16.69 -16.44 -8.99
CA HIS A 106 -17.15 -15.25 -9.70
C HIS A 106 -18.03 -14.37 -8.80
N GLY A 107 -17.80 -13.05 -8.84
CA GLY A 107 -18.61 -12.08 -8.14
C GLY A 107 -18.48 -12.15 -6.61
N ALA A 108 -17.30 -12.54 -6.11
CA ALA A 108 -17.05 -12.49 -4.68
C ALA A 108 -17.07 -11.04 -4.18
N ASP A 109 -17.46 -10.84 -2.91
CA ASP A 109 -17.54 -9.52 -2.32
C ASP A 109 -16.16 -8.89 -2.17
N ALA A 110 -15.77 -8.09 -3.16
CA ALA A 110 -14.51 -7.36 -3.17
C ALA A 110 -14.42 -6.30 -2.06
N LEU A 111 -15.48 -6.06 -1.28
CA LEU A 111 -15.52 -5.15 -0.14
C LEU A 111 -15.61 -5.88 1.20
N GLU A 112 -15.52 -7.20 1.26
CA GLU A 112 -15.60 -7.93 2.52
C GLU A 112 -14.57 -7.44 3.54
N ASP A 113 -14.96 -7.41 4.82
CA ASP A 113 -14.10 -6.95 5.92
C ASP A 113 -13.21 -8.07 6.48
N ASP A 114 -13.64 -9.32 6.29
CA ASP A 114 -12.88 -10.51 6.65
C ASP A 114 -11.96 -10.90 5.48
N MET A 115 -10.68 -10.59 5.64
CA MET A 115 -9.61 -10.94 4.71
C MET A 115 -8.53 -11.75 5.44
N ASP A 116 -8.89 -12.50 6.48
CA ASP A 116 -7.93 -13.31 7.24
C ASP A 116 -7.31 -14.41 6.36
N TRP A 117 -8.03 -14.84 5.31
CA TRP A 117 -7.54 -15.72 4.26
C TRP A 117 -6.37 -15.12 3.46
N LEU A 118 -6.23 -13.80 3.44
CA LEU A 118 -5.16 -13.07 2.74
C LEU A 118 -4.05 -12.63 3.69
N THR A 119 -4.39 -12.27 4.93
CA THR A 119 -3.47 -11.68 5.91
C THR A 119 -3.03 -12.66 7.01
N GLY A 120 -3.03 -13.96 6.70
CA GLY A 120 -2.59 -15.03 7.61
C GLY A 120 -1.10 -14.97 7.95
N GLU A 121 -0.59 -16.02 8.61
CA GLU A 121 0.82 -16.09 9.04
C GLU A 121 1.82 -16.13 7.87
N PHE A 122 1.43 -16.74 6.75
CA PHE A 122 2.25 -16.88 5.53
C PHE A 122 1.45 -16.41 4.31
N PRO A 123 1.23 -15.10 4.15
CA PRO A 123 0.42 -14.57 3.05
C PRO A 123 1.16 -14.73 1.71
N ASP A 124 0.43 -14.98 0.62
CA ASP A 124 0.99 -14.83 -0.73
C ASP A 124 1.21 -13.33 -0.97
N PHE A 125 2.47 -12.90 -0.89
CA PHE A 125 2.85 -11.50 -0.87
C PHE A 125 2.40 -10.73 -2.12
N TYR A 126 2.44 -11.36 -3.29
CA TYR A 126 2.06 -10.77 -4.57
C TYR A 126 0.56 -10.50 -4.62
N HIS A 127 -0.24 -11.48 -4.18
CA HIS A 127 -1.68 -11.34 -4.07
C HIS A 127 -2.08 -10.27 -3.04
N LEU A 128 -1.36 -10.21 -1.90
CA LEU A 128 -1.59 -9.19 -0.88
C LEU A 128 -1.36 -7.78 -1.43
N VAL A 129 -0.25 -7.55 -2.14
CA VAL A 129 0.07 -6.27 -2.80
C VAL A 129 -0.98 -5.91 -3.87
N ALA A 130 -1.43 -6.89 -4.65
CA ALA A 130 -2.45 -6.65 -5.67
C ALA A 130 -3.82 -6.26 -5.08
N ILE A 131 -4.24 -6.88 -3.97
CA ILE A 131 -5.46 -6.48 -3.26
C ILE A 131 -5.30 -5.10 -2.63
N LEU A 132 -4.14 -4.79 -2.03
CA LEU A 132 -3.85 -3.44 -1.54
C LEU A 132 -4.01 -2.39 -2.65
N LEU A 133 -3.42 -2.64 -3.83
CA LEU A 133 -3.58 -1.77 -5.00
C LEU A 133 -5.04 -1.63 -5.41
N LEU A 134 -5.80 -2.72 -5.46
CA LEU A 134 -7.22 -2.68 -5.82
C LEU A 134 -8.02 -1.80 -4.85
N LYS A 135 -7.75 -1.90 -3.54
CA LYS A 135 -8.40 -1.04 -2.53
C LYS A 135 -7.98 0.42 -2.66
N LEU A 136 -6.69 0.69 -2.94
CA LEU A 136 -6.18 2.04 -3.18
C LEU A 136 -6.83 2.68 -4.42
N LYS A 137 -7.03 1.91 -5.50
CA LYS A 137 -7.77 2.34 -6.70
C LYS A 137 -9.20 2.76 -6.36
N MET A 138 -9.91 1.95 -5.57
CA MET A 138 -11.27 2.27 -5.11
C MET A 138 -11.32 3.48 -4.15
N MET A 139 -10.26 3.71 -3.36
CA MET A 139 -10.12 4.89 -2.52
C MET A 139 -9.98 6.17 -3.37
N VAL A 140 -9.13 6.14 -4.40
CA VAL A 140 -8.98 7.24 -5.34
C VAL A 140 -10.31 7.58 -6.00
N ASP A 141 -11.04 6.57 -6.49
CA ASP A 141 -12.37 6.72 -7.07
C ASP A 141 -13.39 7.35 -6.11
N THR A 142 -13.39 6.89 -4.85
CA THR A 142 -14.25 7.43 -3.78
C THR A 142 -13.96 8.92 -3.54
N ARG A 143 -12.67 9.28 -3.45
CA ARG A 143 -12.21 10.66 -3.28
C ARG A 143 -12.54 11.51 -4.50
N ASN A 144 -12.33 11.01 -5.71
CA ASN A 144 -12.66 11.70 -6.95
C ASN A 144 -14.16 12.01 -7.04
N THR A 145 -15.01 11.05 -6.66
CA THR A 145 -16.46 11.24 -6.57
C THR A 145 -16.82 12.34 -5.56
N LYS A 146 -16.19 12.35 -4.37
CA LYS A 146 -16.41 13.42 -3.37
C LYS A 146 -16.01 14.79 -3.91
N VAL A 147 -14.87 14.89 -4.59
CA VAL A 147 -14.40 16.15 -5.19
C VAL A 147 -15.35 16.60 -6.30
N ALA A 148 -15.75 15.70 -7.19
CA ALA A 148 -16.71 15.99 -8.25
C ALA A 148 -18.01 16.56 -7.67
N ARG A 149 -18.59 15.91 -6.65
CA ARG A 149 -19.80 16.41 -5.96
C ARG A 149 -19.63 17.79 -5.36
N LYS A 150 -18.54 18.05 -4.64
CA LYS A 150 -18.25 19.39 -4.07
C LYS A 150 -18.16 20.48 -5.14
N VAL A 151 -17.63 20.16 -6.32
CA VAL A 151 -17.53 21.11 -7.44
C VAL A 151 -18.89 21.28 -8.11
N LEU A 152 -19.61 20.18 -8.35
CA LEU A 152 -20.94 20.18 -8.96
C LEU A 152 -21.96 20.96 -8.11
N ASP A 153 -21.92 20.82 -6.78
CA ASP A 153 -22.76 21.54 -5.83
C ASP A 153 -22.59 23.08 -5.94
N LYS A 154 -21.41 23.54 -6.38
CA LYS A 154 -21.12 24.96 -6.62
C LYS A 154 -21.33 25.38 -8.07
N SER A 155 -21.64 24.44 -8.95
CA SER A 155 -21.77 24.67 -10.38
C SER A 155 -23.20 25.07 -10.77
N SER A 156 -23.36 25.71 -11.92
CA SER A 156 -24.67 25.94 -12.55
C SER A 156 -25.07 24.82 -13.52
N LEU A 157 -24.41 23.64 -13.45
CA LEU A 157 -24.65 22.56 -14.39
C LEU A 157 -26.00 21.87 -14.12
N PRO A 158 -26.78 21.54 -15.17
CA PRO A 158 -28.01 20.77 -15.02
C PRO A 158 -27.76 19.42 -14.32
N GLY A 159 -28.62 19.05 -13.36
CA GLY A 159 -28.49 17.79 -12.58
C GLY A 159 -28.33 16.52 -13.43
N LYS A 160 -28.92 16.48 -14.63
CA LYS A 160 -28.77 15.37 -15.58
C LYS A 160 -27.33 15.12 -16.06
N LEU A 161 -26.43 16.09 -15.90
CA LEU A 161 -25.02 15.96 -16.28
C LEU A 161 -24.15 15.46 -15.11
N TRP A 162 -24.68 15.39 -13.89
CA TRP A 162 -23.89 15.08 -12.70
C TRP A 162 -23.46 13.61 -12.69
N GLU A 163 -24.39 12.68 -12.91
CA GLU A 163 -24.08 11.25 -12.96
C GLU A 163 -23.04 10.90 -14.05
N PRO A 164 -23.15 11.37 -15.31
CA PRO A 164 -22.09 11.18 -16.30
C PRO A 164 -20.73 11.72 -15.88
N ILE A 165 -20.68 12.87 -15.20
CA ILE A 165 -19.43 13.46 -14.70
C ILE A 165 -18.85 12.60 -13.59
N GLU A 166 -19.64 12.19 -12.61
CA GLU A 166 -19.20 11.32 -11.52
C GLU A 166 -18.66 9.99 -12.08
N LEU A 167 -19.38 9.35 -13.01
CA LEU A 167 -18.94 8.10 -13.64
C LEU A 167 -17.64 8.26 -14.41
N ALA A 168 -17.42 9.41 -15.07
CA ALA A 168 -16.17 9.69 -15.78
C ALA A 168 -14.98 9.90 -14.85
N THR A 169 -15.21 10.09 -13.54
CA THR A 169 -14.12 10.19 -12.55
C THR A 169 -13.68 8.84 -11.98
N LEU A 170 -14.44 7.78 -12.26
CA LEU A 170 -14.15 6.43 -11.79
C LEU A 170 -13.25 5.71 -12.78
N ARG A 171 -12.30 4.96 -12.25
CA ARG A 171 -11.53 3.99 -13.01
C ARG A 171 -11.97 2.56 -12.75
N SER A 172 -12.25 2.21 -11.50
CA SER A 172 -12.65 0.84 -11.16
C SER A 172 -14.13 0.59 -11.46
N PRO A 173 -14.48 -0.48 -12.19
CA PRO A 173 -15.86 -0.94 -12.28
C PRO A 173 -16.48 -1.28 -10.92
N LEU A 174 -15.66 -1.68 -9.93
CA LEU A 174 -16.11 -1.95 -8.55
C LEU A 174 -16.56 -0.68 -7.82
N SER A 175 -16.13 0.50 -8.28
CA SER A 175 -16.51 1.79 -7.70
C SER A 175 -17.80 2.36 -8.30
N VAL A 176 -18.31 1.81 -9.42
CA VAL A 176 -19.54 2.29 -10.07
C VAL A 176 -20.75 2.34 -9.12
N PRO A 177 -20.96 1.36 -8.22
CA PRO A 177 -22.00 1.46 -7.21
C PRO A 177 -21.86 2.67 -6.26
N PHE A 178 -20.68 3.25 -6.11
CA PHE A 178 -20.42 4.38 -5.19
C PHE A 178 -21.07 5.68 -5.69
N CYS A 179 -21.09 5.90 -7.01
CA CYS A 179 -21.82 7.02 -7.63
C CYS A 179 -23.33 6.93 -7.36
N LYS A 180 -23.86 5.71 -7.16
CA LYS A 180 -25.28 5.47 -6.90
C LYS A 180 -25.66 5.60 -5.42
N LEU A 181 -24.69 5.83 -4.52
CA LEU A 181 -24.98 6.06 -3.11
C LEU A 181 -25.81 7.33 -2.92
N LYS A 182 -26.85 7.23 -2.08
CA LYS A 182 -27.95 8.20 -2.02
C LYS A 182 -27.53 9.57 -1.49
N ASN A 183 -26.45 9.63 -0.71
CA ASN A 183 -25.93 10.86 -0.13
C ASN A 183 -24.43 10.75 0.21
N ASN A 184 -23.82 11.90 0.52
CA ASN A 184 -22.41 12.00 0.88
C ASN A 184 -22.04 11.29 2.20
N ALA A 185 -23.00 11.03 3.09
CA ALA A 185 -22.74 10.32 4.34
C ALA A 185 -22.51 8.82 4.10
N GLU A 186 -23.20 8.20 3.13
CA GLU A 186 -22.92 6.82 2.70
C GLU A 186 -21.54 6.71 2.06
N LEU A 187 -21.17 7.67 1.20
CA LEU A 187 -19.86 7.71 0.57
C LEU A 187 -18.73 7.90 1.60
N ALA A 188 -18.96 8.75 2.61
CA ALA A 188 -18.03 8.90 3.74
C ALA A 188 -17.88 7.61 4.57
N ARG A 189 -18.95 6.85 4.78
CA ARG A 189 -18.85 5.54 5.45
C ARG A 189 -18.05 4.53 4.62
N MET A 190 -18.22 4.54 3.30
CA MET A 190 -17.42 3.71 2.40
C MET A 190 -15.94 4.08 2.45
N GLU A 191 -15.63 5.38 2.45
CA GLU A 191 -14.26 5.89 2.60
C GLU A 191 -13.63 5.40 3.91
N VAL A 192 -14.32 5.53 5.05
CA VAL A 192 -13.82 5.02 6.34
C VAL A 192 -13.59 3.51 6.32
N ARG A 193 -14.50 2.74 5.70
CA ARG A 193 -14.35 1.29 5.55
C ARG A 193 -13.11 0.95 4.70
N LEU A 194 -12.96 1.59 3.55
CA LEU A 194 -11.80 1.39 2.68
C LEU A 194 -10.49 1.81 3.35
N LEU A 195 -10.46 2.93 4.07
CA LEU A 195 -9.30 3.37 4.85
C LEU A 195 -8.87 2.30 5.86
N HIS A 196 -9.82 1.72 6.59
CA HIS A 196 -9.54 0.66 7.54
C HIS A 196 -8.97 -0.59 6.85
N GLN A 197 -9.57 -1.01 5.73
CA GLN A 197 -9.10 -2.16 4.94
C GLN A 197 -7.68 -1.93 4.39
N ILE A 198 -7.43 -0.74 3.81
CA ILE A 198 -6.11 -0.37 3.26
C ILE A 198 -5.06 -0.34 4.36
N ARG A 199 -5.37 0.23 5.54
CA ARG A 199 -4.44 0.24 6.68
C ARG A 199 -4.08 -1.17 7.14
N ARG A 200 -5.06 -2.08 7.23
CA ARG A 200 -4.82 -3.49 7.58
C ARG A 200 -3.93 -4.19 6.53
N LEU A 201 -4.26 -4.02 5.25
CA LEU A 201 -3.49 -4.61 4.14
C LEU A 201 -2.09 -4.03 4.04
N GLY A 202 -1.95 -2.71 4.17
CA GLY A 202 -0.66 -2.02 4.18
C GLY A 202 0.24 -2.48 5.33
N ALA A 203 -0.31 -2.61 6.54
CA ALA A 203 0.42 -3.17 7.66
C ALA A 203 0.81 -4.65 7.45
N ALA A 204 -0.03 -5.43 6.75
CA ALA A 204 0.31 -6.80 6.39
C ALA A 204 1.43 -6.85 5.33
N VAL A 205 1.41 -5.95 4.33
CA VAL A 205 2.49 -5.82 3.32
C VAL A 205 3.81 -5.48 4.01
N THR A 206 3.83 -4.46 4.87
CA THR A 206 5.05 -4.06 5.61
C THR A 206 5.57 -5.18 6.52
N ARG A 207 4.69 -6.02 7.07
CA ARG A 207 5.10 -7.17 7.88
C ARG A 207 5.65 -8.33 7.06
N ALA A 208 5.05 -8.59 5.89
CA ALA A 208 5.48 -9.63 4.99
C ALA A 208 6.82 -9.29 4.34
N ASN A 209 7.04 -8.00 4.02
CA ASN A 209 8.28 -7.48 3.49
C ASN A 209 8.44 -5.99 3.88
N ASP A 210 9.37 -5.70 4.78
CA ASP A 210 9.59 -4.35 5.31
C ASP A 210 10.33 -3.42 4.33
N GLN A 211 11.00 -3.99 3.33
CA GLN A 211 11.72 -3.25 2.31
C GLN A 211 10.79 -2.73 1.21
N PHE A 212 9.72 -3.44 0.88
CA PHE A 212 8.85 -3.12 -0.26
C PHE A 212 8.39 -1.66 -0.31
N MET A 213 7.88 -1.13 0.82
CA MET A 213 7.40 0.26 0.88
C MET A 213 8.55 1.27 0.84
N LEU A 214 9.71 0.94 1.41
CA LEU A 214 10.90 1.79 1.40
C LEU A 214 11.38 2.05 -0.03
N TYR A 215 11.40 1.03 -0.88
CA TYR A 215 11.77 1.17 -2.28
C TYR A 215 10.65 1.79 -3.13
N LEU A 216 9.37 1.40 -2.90
CA LEU A 216 8.24 1.97 -3.64
C LEU A 216 8.13 3.50 -3.48
N LEU A 217 8.38 4.00 -2.27
CA LEU A 217 8.27 5.42 -1.92
C LEU A 217 9.63 6.08 -1.69
N GLY A 218 10.72 5.40 -2.05
CA GLY A 218 12.11 5.82 -1.82
C GLY A 218 12.64 6.73 -2.91
N ASP A 219 13.97 6.73 -3.06
CA ASP A 219 14.66 7.44 -4.13
C ASP A 219 14.45 6.73 -5.48
N SER A 220 14.45 7.48 -6.57
CA SER A 220 14.20 6.94 -7.92
C SER A 220 15.24 5.91 -8.33
N ASP A 221 16.50 6.12 -7.96
CA ASP A 221 17.61 5.25 -8.34
C ASP A 221 17.45 3.85 -7.71
N ASP A 222 16.99 3.79 -6.46
CA ASP A 222 16.72 2.54 -5.74
C ASP A 222 15.52 1.79 -6.33
N LEU A 223 14.49 2.52 -6.76
CA LEU A 223 13.33 1.94 -7.44
C LEU A 223 13.71 1.35 -8.80
N ASP A 224 14.52 2.06 -9.58
CA ASP A 224 15.01 1.58 -10.87
C ASP A 224 15.85 0.30 -10.72
N GLU A 225 16.71 0.23 -9.68
CA GLU A 225 17.47 -0.99 -9.36
C GLU A 225 16.54 -2.20 -9.14
N MET A 226 15.45 -2.02 -8.39
CA MET A 226 14.48 -3.09 -8.15
C MET A 226 13.72 -3.51 -9.42
N LEU A 227 13.36 -2.57 -10.28
CA LEU A 227 12.64 -2.85 -11.53
C LEU A 227 13.52 -3.57 -12.55
N GLU A 228 14.83 -3.31 -12.53
CA GLU A 228 15.81 -3.94 -13.41
C GLU A 228 16.36 -5.27 -12.86
N ALA A 229 16.14 -5.56 -11.58
CA ALA A 229 16.64 -6.76 -10.92
C ALA A 229 16.20 -8.06 -11.63
N ARG A 230 17.12 -9.03 -11.72
CA ARG A 230 16.86 -10.37 -12.28
C ARG A 230 17.33 -11.45 -11.28
N PRO A 231 16.68 -11.57 -10.12
CA PRO A 231 17.08 -12.56 -9.12
C PRO A 231 16.86 -13.98 -9.64
N GLU A 232 17.83 -14.87 -9.38
CA GLU A 232 17.73 -16.29 -9.74
C GLU A 232 16.82 -17.06 -8.76
N SER A 233 16.73 -16.57 -7.53
CA SER A 233 15.92 -17.13 -6.44
C SER A 233 15.61 -16.05 -5.42
N TYR A 234 14.58 -16.25 -4.60
CA TYR A 234 14.25 -15.39 -3.47
C TYR A 234 13.84 -16.21 -2.25
N SER A 235 13.77 -15.57 -1.10
CA SER A 235 13.15 -16.12 0.12
C SER A 235 12.06 -15.17 0.59
N SER A 236 11.09 -15.67 1.34
CA SER A 236 10.03 -14.82 1.89
C SER A 236 10.62 -13.69 2.74
N GLY A 237 10.17 -12.46 2.48
CA GLY A 237 10.66 -11.24 3.12
C GLY A 237 12.00 -10.72 2.58
N SER A 238 12.58 -11.34 1.56
CA SER A 238 13.87 -10.89 1.00
C SER A 238 13.71 -9.70 0.05
N TRP A 239 14.82 -9.02 -0.21
CA TRP A 239 14.90 -7.94 -1.19
C TRP A 239 14.48 -8.42 -2.59
N GLU A 240 14.90 -9.63 -2.99
CA GLU A 240 14.56 -10.21 -4.28
C GLU A 240 13.05 -10.46 -4.43
N GLU A 241 12.37 -10.86 -3.36
CA GLU A 241 10.91 -11.01 -3.37
C GLU A 241 10.21 -9.66 -3.55
N ALA A 242 10.69 -8.61 -2.86
CA ALA A 242 10.17 -7.25 -3.02
C ALA A 242 10.39 -6.71 -4.44
N ALA A 243 11.58 -6.94 -5.02
CA ALA A 243 11.88 -6.53 -6.39
C ALA A 243 10.95 -7.20 -7.41
N LEU A 244 10.76 -8.52 -7.30
CA LEU A 244 9.83 -9.26 -8.16
C LEU A 244 8.37 -8.81 -7.97
N ALA A 245 7.95 -8.56 -6.72
CA ALA A 245 6.62 -8.04 -6.45
C ALA A 245 6.41 -6.66 -7.09
N LEU A 246 7.37 -5.74 -6.97
CA LEU A 246 7.33 -4.44 -7.64
C LEU A 246 7.26 -4.60 -9.16
N GLN A 247 8.10 -5.45 -9.76
CA GLN A 247 8.04 -5.70 -11.20
C GLN A 247 6.67 -6.21 -11.66
N SER A 248 5.98 -7.00 -10.80
CA SER A 248 4.65 -7.54 -11.11
C SER A 248 3.52 -6.49 -11.04
N CYS A 249 3.64 -5.48 -10.17
CA CYS A 249 2.53 -4.56 -9.86
C CYS A 249 2.81 -3.07 -10.15
N TYR A 250 4.06 -2.66 -10.36
CA TYR A 250 4.43 -1.25 -10.48
C TYR A 250 3.77 -0.56 -11.66
N ALA A 251 3.69 -1.22 -12.82
CA ALA A 251 2.97 -0.66 -13.97
C ALA A 251 1.48 -0.38 -13.63
N ALA A 252 0.84 -1.25 -12.85
CA ALA A 252 -0.54 -1.06 -12.41
C ALA A 252 -0.68 0.09 -11.40
N LEU A 253 0.27 0.23 -10.46
CA LEU A 253 0.37 1.37 -9.53
C LEU A 253 0.55 2.70 -10.28
N TRP A 254 1.50 2.74 -11.21
CA TRP A 254 1.85 3.91 -12.00
C TRP A 254 0.71 4.34 -12.92
N GLU A 255 0.11 3.37 -13.62
CA GLU A 255 -0.98 3.66 -14.54
C GLU A 255 -2.22 4.12 -13.78
N THR A 256 -2.47 3.67 -12.55
CA THR A 256 -3.60 4.08 -11.71
C THR A 256 -3.38 5.47 -11.12
N GLU A 257 -3.69 6.49 -11.92
CA GLU A 257 -3.56 7.90 -11.55
C GLU A 257 -4.16 8.18 -10.16
N GLY A 258 -3.38 8.84 -9.31
CA GLY A 258 -3.77 9.22 -7.95
C GLY A 258 -3.32 8.26 -6.85
N VAL A 259 -2.98 7.00 -7.14
CA VAL A 259 -2.51 6.06 -6.10
C VAL A 259 -1.13 6.46 -5.56
N LEU A 260 -0.11 6.56 -6.42
CA LEU A 260 1.22 6.97 -5.99
C LEU A 260 1.22 8.38 -5.36
N PRO A 261 0.58 9.41 -5.97
CA PRO A 261 0.46 10.73 -5.33
C PRO A 261 -0.16 10.69 -3.93
N MET A 262 -1.17 9.85 -3.69
CA MET A 262 -1.78 9.70 -2.36
C MET A 262 -0.81 9.09 -1.35
N LEU A 263 -0.05 8.06 -1.75
CA LEU A 263 0.96 7.45 -0.87
C LEU A 263 2.12 8.42 -0.59
N PHE A 264 2.57 9.17 -1.58
CA PHE A 264 3.59 10.22 -1.38
C PHE A 264 3.08 11.36 -0.50
N ASP A 265 1.81 11.79 -0.63
CA ASP A 265 1.24 12.80 0.27
C ASP A 265 1.11 12.27 1.70
N ALA A 266 0.76 11.00 1.89
CA ALA A 266 0.75 10.36 3.21
C ALA A 266 2.16 10.30 3.83
N LYS A 267 3.18 9.94 3.04
CA LYS A 267 4.59 9.98 3.45
C LYS A 267 5.02 11.41 3.81
N ALA A 268 4.65 12.40 3.00
CA ALA A 268 4.97 13.81 3.28
C ALA A 268 4.29 14.32 4.55
N CYS A 269 3.03 13.95 4.80
CA CYS A 269 2.34 14.26 6.04
C CYS A 269 3.04 13.64 7.26
N ALA A 270 3.42 12.36 7.15
CA ALA A 270 4.15 11.67 8.21
C ALA A 270 5.51 12.33 8.50
N GLY A 271 6.23 12.74 7.45
CA GLY A 271 7.53 13.42 7.60
C GLY A 271 7.42 14.79 8.22
N ALA A 272 6.43 15.60 7.82
CA ALA A 272 6.20 16.91 8.40
C ALA A 272 5.90 16.83 9.91
N ASP A 273 5.14 15.83 10.33
CA ASP A 273 4.82 15.63 11.75
C ASP A 273 5.99 15.03 12.56
N SER A 274 6.82 14.21 11.91
CA SER A 274 7.97 13.53 12.55
C SER A 274 9.26 14.36 12.53
N GLU A 275 9.34 15.46 11.77
CA GLU A 275 10.59 16.17 11.50
C GLU A 275 11.32 16.58 12.79
N ARG A 276 10.58 17.14 13.75
CA ARG A 276 11.14 17.60 15.01
C ARG A 276 11.66 16.46 15.89
N GLU A 277 10.82 15.44 16.12
CA GLU A 277 11.18 14.22 16.86
C GLU A 277 12.46 13.59 16.29
N ILE A 278 12.52 13.44 14.95
CA ILE A 278 13.67 12.85 14.28
C ILE A 278 14.89 13.77 14.36
N ARG A 279 14.71 15.09 14.37
CA ARG A 279 15.82 16.04 14.51
C ARG A 279 16.42 15.98 15.91
N GLU A 280 15.61 15.82 16.94
CA GLU A 280 16.07 15.63 18.32
C GLU A 280 16.85 14.31 18.45
N ILE A 281 16.28 13.18 17.99
CA ILE A 281 16.96 11.87 17.95
C ILE A 281 18.29 11.95 17.19
N TRP A 282 18.30 12.67 16.07
CA TRP A 282 19.50 12.84 15.24
C TRP A 282 20.63 13.59 15.97
N MET A 283 20.29 14.61 16.75
CA MET A 283 21.26 15.37 17.51
C MET A 283 21.82 14.55 18.69
N GLU A 284 20.95 13.80 19.38
CA GLU A 284 21.28 13.13 20.64
C GLU A 284 21.88 11.72 20.49
N ASP A 285 21.43 10.92 19.51
CA ASP A 285 21.91 9.54 19.34
C ASP A 285 22.94 9.43 18.20
N ASP A 286 24.22 9.29 18.57
CA ASP A 286 25.31 9.02 17.60
C ASP A 286 25.04 7.80 16.71
N ARG A 287 24.23 6.82 17.17
CA ARG A 287 23.86 5.64 16.35
C ARG A 287 22.90 5.99 15.24
N ALA A 288 22.02 6.98 15.43
CA ALA A 288 21.11 7.46 14.40
C ALA A 288 21.89 8.04 13.20
N ARG A 289 23.05 8.67 13.48
CA ARG A 289 23.94 9.27 12.47
C ARG A 289 24.83 8.26 11.74
N LYS A 290 24.89 7.01 12.19
CA LYS A 290 25.86 6.04 11.67
C LYS A 290 25.44 5.55 10.28
N GLY A 291 26.01 6.18 9.25
CA GLY A 291 25.91 5.73 7.85
C GLY A 291 24.65 6.17 7.11
N ARG A 292 23.89 7.12 7.67
CA ARG A 292 22.75 7.76 7.00
C ARG A 292 22.89 9.29 7.08
N SER A 293 22.09 10.03 6.31
CA SER A 293 21.83 11.46 6.54
C SER A 293 20.54 11.65 7.33
N PHE A 294 20.30 12.88 7.82
CA PHE A 294 19.05 13.23 8.50
C PHE A 294 17.85 13.00 7.57
N GLU A 295 17.98 13.40 6.31
CA GLU A 295 16.95 13.27 5.27
C GLU A 295 16.63 11.79 5.00
N GLN A 296 17.64 10.92 4.96
CA GLN A 296 17.43 9.48 4.81
C GLN A 296 16.68 8.89 6.01
N LEU A 297 17.09 9.23 7.24
CA LEU A 297 16.39 8.77 8.44
C LEU A 297 14.93 9.26 8.48
N LEU A 298 14.71 10.53 8.17
CA LEU A 298 13.36 11.10 8.11
C LEU A 298 12.53 10.40 7.03
N SER A 299 13.10 10.16 5.85
CA SER A 299 12.44 9.45 4.74
C SER A 299 12.03 8.02 5.14
N ASP A 300 12.92 7.26 5.79
CA ASP A 300 12.64 5.91 6.29
C ASP A 300 11.48 5.90 7.29
N VAL A 301 11.55 6.78 8.30
CA VAL A 301 10.51 6.90 9.34
C VAL A 301 9.18 7.33 8.74
N SER A 302 9.20 8.30 7.82
CA SER A 302 8.00 8.79 7.13
C SER A 302 7.33 7.67 6.34
N THR A 303 8.12 6.83 5.67
CA THR A 303 7.63 5.69 4.89
C THR A 303 7.00 4.64 5.81
N ASN A 304 7.65 4.32 6.94
CA ASN A 304 7.12 3.37 7.92
C ASN A 304 5.82 3.87 8.59
N ARG A 305 5.60 5.17 8.62
CA ARG A 305 4.38 5.80 9.19
C ARG A 305 3.28 6.05 8.15
N VAL A 306 3.49 5.75 6.86
CA VAL A 306 2.56 6.10 5.76
C VAL A 306 1.11 5.66 6.01
N TRP A 307 0.89 4.47 6.55
CA TRP A 307 -0.46 3.94 6.81
C TRP A 307 -1.20 4.69 7.93
N GLY A 308 -0.45 5.24 8.89
CA GLY A 308 -0.98 6.08 9.95
C GLY A 308 -1.56 7.39 9.39
N TYR A 309 -0.89 7.97 8.39
CA TYR A 309 -1.21 9.28 7.81
C TYR A 309 -2.04 9.24 6.52
N LEU A 310 -2.56 8.06 6.15
CA LEU A 310 -3.33 7.88 4.91
C LEU A 310 -4.64 8.68 4.90
N ASP A 311 -5.30 8.83 6.04
CA ASP A 311 -6.50 9.66 6.19
C ASP A 311 -6.22 11.13 5.84
N TYR A 312 -5.14 11.70 6.36
CA TYR A 312 -4.72 13.06 6.02
C TYR A 312 -4.46 13.22 4.54
N ALA A 313 -3.83 12.23 3.89
CA ALA A 313 -3.63 12.26 2.44
C ALA A 313 -4.96 12.25 1.67
N VAL A 314 -5.90 11.38 2.06
CA VAL A 314 -7.23 11.32 1.45
C VAL A 314 -7.99 12.65 1.65
N GLU A 315 -7.93 13.23 2.83
CA GLU A 315 -8.56 14.51 3.15
C GLU A 315 -7.94 15.69 2.39
N ASN A 316 -6.61 15.77 2.35
CA ASN A 316 -5.86 16.75 1.58
C ASN A 316 -6.23 16.69 0.11
N ALA A 317 -6.30 15.48 -0.43
CA ALA A 317 -6.63 15.24 -1.81
C ALA A 317 -8.09 15.66 -2.11
N ALA A 318 -8.99 15.66 -1.11
CA ALA A 318 -10.36 16.15 -1.25
C ALA A 318 -10.55 17.64 -0.88
N TRP A 319 -9.47 18.34 -0.50
CA TRP A 319 -9.50 19.74 -0.07
C TRP A 319 -9.48 20.70 -1.26
N LEU A 320 -10.41 21.66 -1.27
CA LEU A 320 -10.55 22.66 -2.34
C LEU A 320 -10.19 24.09 -1.87
N GLY A 321 -9.74 24.25 -0.63
CA GLY A 321 -9.35 25.52 -0.06
C GLY A 321 -7.85 25.82 -0.22
N PRO A 322 -7.34 26.88 0.44
CA PRO A 322 -5.91 27.19 0.47
C PRO A 322 -5.06 26.03 1.00
N SER A 323 -3.85 25.85 0.46
CA SER A 323 -2.99 24.71 0.78
C SER A 323 -2.49 24.71 2.23
N ASP A 324 -2.29 25.88 2.82
CA ASP A 324 -1.84 26.09 4.21
C ASP A 324 -2.93 25.82 5.26
N GLU A 325 -4.19 25.67 4.81
CA GLU A 325 -5.35 25.32 5.63
C GLU A 325 -5.78 23.85 5.48
N ARG A 326 -5.02 23.05 4.72
CA ARG A 326 -5.26 21.62 4.57
C ARG A 326 -5.35 20.94 5.95
N PRO A 327 -6.18 19.90 6.11
CA PRO A 327 -6.31 19.17 7.38
C PRO A 327 -4.97 18.70 7.95
N SER A 328 -4.08 18.17 7.11
CA SER A 328 -2.74 17.75 7.58
C SER A 328 -1.90 18.92 8.11
N GLN A 329 -1.97 20.09 7.47
CA GLN A 329 -1.23 21.28 7.89
C GLN A 329 -1.74 21.82 9.22
N LYS A 330 -3.05 21.75 9.46
CA LYS A 330 -3.66 22.12 10.74
C LYS A 330 -3.21 21.16 11.83
N HIS A 331 -3.28 19.85 11.56
CA HIS A 331 -2.82 18.82 12.49
C HIS A 331 -1.35 19.01 12.89
N THR A 332 -0.44 19.17 11.92
CA THR A 332 0.98 19.38 12.22
C THR A 332 1.22 20.63 13.06
N LYS A 333 0.52 21.75 12.78
CA LYS A 333 0.61 22.97 13.61
C LYS A 333 0.08 22.75 15.03
N GLU A 334 -1.02 22.02 15.18
CA GLU A 334 -1.60 21.68 16.48
C GLU A 334 -0.68 20.77 17.28
N ASN A 335 -0.10 19.74 16.65
CA ASN A 335 0.88 18.86 17.28
C ASN A 335 2.13 19.64 17.71
N GLN A 336 2.70 20.48 16.83
CA GLN A 336 3.84 21.32 17.16
C GLN A 336 3.57 22.22 18.39
N LYS A 337 2.38 22.83 18.44
CA LYS A 337 1.96 23.66 19.58
C LYS A 337 1.82 22.85 20.87
N ALA A 338 1.18 21.69 20.82
CA ALA A 338 1.01 20.82 21.99
C ALA A 338 2.36 20.34 22.55
N TRP A 339 3.32 20.05 21.67
CA TRP A 339 4.69 19.71 22.06
C TRP A 339 5.44 20.88 22.71
N GLU A 340 5.32 22.09 22.16
CA GLU A 340 5.91 23.30 22.76
C GLU A 340 5.34 23.59 24.15
N GLU A 341 4.04 23.37 24.35
CA GLU A 341 3.38 23.47 25.65
C GLU A 341 3.93 22.44 26.64
N ALA A 342 4.07 21.17 26.24
CA ALA A 342 4.62 20.11 27.08
C ALA A 342 6.08 20.39 27.53
N ILE A 343 6.93 20.90 26.64
CA ILE A 343 8.31 21.29 26.97
C ILE A 343 8.32 22.47 27.94
N ALA A 344 7.44 23.45 27.76
CA ALA A 344 7.33 24.58 28.67
C ALA A 344 6.89 24.14 30.08
N GLU A 345 5.94 23.21 30.16
CA GLU A 345 5.48 22.60 31.43
C GLU A 345 6.58 21.80 32.11
N GLU A 346 7.36 21.00 31.36
CA GLU A 346 8.50 20.25 31.91
C GLU A 346 9.59 21.18 32.42
N ALA A 347 9.94 22.23 31.68
CA ALA A 347 10.92 23.23 32.12
C ALA A 347 10.43 24.06 33.32
N GLU A 348 9.12 24.28 33.46
CA GLU A 348 8.53 24.90 34.65
C GLU A 348 8.64 23.96 35.87
N PHE A 349 8.32 22.69 35.68
CA PHE A 349 8.45 21.66 36.72
C PHE A 349 9.91 21.48 37.19
N GLU A 350 10.88 21.47 36.27
CA GLU A 350 12.31 21.42 36.62
C GLU A 350 12.76 22.63 37.41
N ARG A 351 12.35 23.85 37.02
CA ARG A 351 12.65 25.08 37.77
C ARG A 351 12.06 25.06 39.18
N ASP A 352 10.82 24.57 39.33
CA ASP A 352 10.18 24.44 40.63
C ASP A 352 10.96 23.45 41.52
N LEU A 353 11.38 22.30 40.98
CA LEU A 353 12.22 21.34 41.71
C LEU A 353 13.57 21.94 42.15
N GLU A 354 14.23 22.73 41.30
CA GLU A 354 15.46 23.44 41.65
C GLU A 354 15.23 24.49 42.76
N GLU A 355 14.10 25.23 42.72
CA GLU A 355 13.74 26.20 43.76
C GLU A 355 13.39 25.52 45.10
N PHE A 356 12.74 24.35 45.07
CA PHE A 356 12.48 23.56 46.27
C PHE A 356 13.75 22.92 46.85
N GLY A 357 14.61 22.35 46.01
CA GLY A 357 15.89 21.76 46.45
C GLY A 357 16.87 22.79 47.01
N SER A 358 16.92 24.00 46.43
CA SER A 358 17.75 25.09 46.96
C SER A 358 17.23 25.69 48.26
N LYS A 359 15.92 25.60 48.55
CA LYS A 359 15.35 25.98 49.86
C LYS A 359 15.70 24.96 50.94
N GLU A 360 15.67 23.65 50.66
CA GLU A 360 16.07 22.62 51.62
C GLU A 360 17.57 22.66 51.97
N GLU A 361 18.46 22.89 50.99
CA GLU A 361 19.90 23.07 51.27
C GLU A 361 20.21 24.36 52.07
N SER A 362 19.33 25.38 52.00
CA SER A 362 19.48 26.61 52.77
C SER A 362 19.00 26.50 54.22
N ASP A 363 18.12 25.53 54.53
CA ASP A 363 17.60 25.29 55.88
C ASP A 363 18.48 24.28 56.68
N GLU A 364 19.23 23.38 56.03
CA GLU A 364 20.17 22.48 56.74
C GLU A 364 21.49 23.17 57.16
N GLY A 365 21.73 24.42 56.75
CA GLY A 365 22.93 25.20 57.08
C GLY A 365 22.85 26.08 58.33
N SER A 366 21.72 26.11 59.06
CA SER A 366 21.45 27.11 60.10
C SER A 366 21.36 26.60 61.56
N ASP A 367 21.43 25.30 61.84
CA ASP A 367 21.38 24.80 63.23
C ASP A 367 22.78 24.53 63.80
N GLY A 368 23.55 25.61 63.89
CA GLY A 368 24.72 25.73 64.75
C GLY A 368 24.40 26.56 65.99
N ASP A 369 24.43 25.89 67.13
CA ASP A 369 24.68 26.38 68.49
C ASP A 369 23.55 26.70 69.50
N GLU A 370 23.85 26.20 70.71
CA GLU A 370 23.42 26.59 72.07
C GLU A 370 22.03 26.19 72.57
N ILE A 371 21.94 25.08 73.34
CA ILE A 371 21.23 25.10 74.64
C ILE A 371 21.99 24.34 75.76
N ILE A 372 22.29 25.16 76.77
CA ILE A 372 22.87 25.02 78.11
C ILE A 372 22.32 23.88 79.00
N TYR A 373 23.22 23.29 79.80
CA TYR A 373 22.96 22.33 80.89
C TYR A 373 22.15 22.92 82.06
N PHE A 374 21.17 22.16 82.56
CA PHE A 374 20.78 22.13 83.97
C PHE A 374 20.46 20.71 84.44
#